data_AF-A0A7J4NNZ4-F1
#
_entry.id   AF-A0A7J4NNZ4-F1
#
_cell.length_a   1.000
_cell.length_b   1.000
_cell.length_c   1.000
_cell.angle_alpha   90.00
_cell.angle_beta   90.00
_cell.angle_gamma   90.00
#
_symmetry.space_group_name_H-M   'P 1'
#
loop_
_entity.id
_entity.type
_entity.pdbx_description
1 polymer ?
#
loop_
_entity_poly.entity_id
_entity_poly.type
_entity_poly.pdbx_seq_one_letter_code
_entity_poly.pdbx_strand_id
1 'polypeptide(L)'
;MVANSPSISMRSAPALFIFGWIAAVLGYFGILPENLGAALAILAWTTSVTLILLDRIAKYRAEVSPLQDVWSDGETEDEDAMVKPLANPRELGLDVPL
;
A
#
# COMPACT_ATOMS: atom_id res chain seq x y z
N MET A 1 2.70 14.68 18.60
CA MET A 1 1.68 14.69 17.53
C MET A 1 2.39 14.96 16.21
N VAL A 2 2.77 13.91 15.48
CA VAL A 2 3.39 14.09 14.16
C VAL A 2 2.25 14.38 13.18
N ALA A 3 2.22 15.60 12.66
CA ALA A 3 1.31 15.95 11.59
C ALA A 3 1.67 15.09 10.37
N ASN A 4 0.83 14.09 10.07
CA ASN A 4 0.88 13.29 8.86
C ASN A 4 0.59 14.19 7.66
N SER A 5 1.58 14.98 7.27
CA SER A 5 1.54 15.73 6.02
C SER A 5 1.36 14.72 4.89
N PRO A 6 0.37 14.90 4.00
CA PRO A 6 0.22 14.02 2.86
C PRO A 6 1.56 13.88 2.15
N SER A 7 2.02 12.64 1.96
CA SER A 7 3.24 12.34 1.21
C SER A 7 3.21 13.07 -0.13
N ILE A 8 4.37 13.48 -0.64
CA ILE A 8 4.47 14.16 -1.94
C ILE A 8 3.73 13.35 -3.02
N SER A 9 3.85 12.01 -2.99
CA SER A 9 3.13 11.08 -3.86
C SER A 9 1.61 11.23 -3.80
N MET A 10 1.03 11.41 -2.61
CA MET A 10 -0.41 11.57 -2.41
C MET A 10 -0.94 12.90 -2.98
N ARG A 11 -0.08 13.92 -3.12
CA ARG A 11 -0.44 15.20 -3.74
C ARG A 11 -0.23 15.23 -5.25
N SER A 12 0.83 14.58 -5.75
CA SER A 12 1.19 14.62 -7.17
C SER A 12 0.50 13.56 -8.02
N ALA A 13 0.08 12.41 -7.45
CA ALA A 13 -0.61 11.38 -8.23
C ALA A 13 -1.94 11.86 -8.87
N PRO A 14 -2.87 12.53 -8.15
CA PRO A 14 -4.09 13.04 -8.78
C PRO A 14 -3.82 14.07 -9.90
N ALA A 15 -2.82 14.94 -9.67
CA ALA A 15 -2.42 15.94 -10.67
C ALA A 15 -1.86 15.28 -11.94
N LEU A 16 -1.02 14.25 -11.80
CA LEU A 16 -0.50 13.46 -12.92
C LEU A 16 -1.62 12.72 -13.65
N PHE A 17 -2.59 12.17 -12.92
CA PHE A 17 -3.72 11.48 -13.54
C PHE A 17 -4.56 12.43 -14.42
N ILE A 18 -4.84 13.64 -13.92
CA ILE A 18 -5.55 14.70 -14.67
C ILE A 18 -4.70 15.17 -15.86
N PHE A 19 -3.39 15.36 -15.66
CA PHE A 19 -2.49 15.73 -16.75
C PHE A 19 -2.51 14.70 -17.88
N GLY A 20 -2.58 13.41 -17.56
CA GLY A 20 -2.70 12.36 -18.58
C GLY A 20 -3.96 12.51 -19.44
N TRP A 21 -5.09 12.86 -18.83
CA TRP A 21 -6.32 13.17 -19.57
C TRP A 21 -6.19 14.41 -20.44
N ILE A 22 -5.56 15.47 -19.93
CA ILE A 22 -5.31 16.69 -20.72
C ILE A 22 -4.44 16.36 -21.93
N ALA A 23 -3.35 15.61 -21.76
CA ALA A 23 -2.48 15.21 -22.86
C ALA A 23 -3.19 14.35 -23.90
N ALA A 24 -4.03 13.39 -23.48
CA ALA A 24 -4.83 12.56 -24.37
C ALA A 24 -5.84 13.38 -25.18
N VAL A 25 -6.54 14.32 -24.52
CA VAL A 25 -7.51 15.22 -25.17
C VAL A 25 -6.81 16.14 -26.19
N LEU A 26 -5.66 16.70 -25.83
CA LEU A 26 -4.86 17.52 -26.75
C LEU A 26 -4.40 16.73 -27.98
N GLY A 27 -4.02 15.45 -27.80
CA GLY A 27 -3.70 14.54 -28.90
C GLY A 27 -4.91 14.22 -29.78
N TYR A 28 -6.06 13.94 -29.17
CA TYR A 28 -7.30 13.61 -29.88
C TYR A 28 -7.82 14.76 -30.75
N PHE A 29 -7.76 16.00 -30.25
CA PHE A 29 -8.15 17.19 -31.02
C PHE A 29 -7.08 17.68 -31.99
N GLY A 30 -5.94 17.00 -32.10
CA GLY A 30 -4.86 17.36 -33.03
C GLY A 30 -4.10 18.64 -32.65
N ILE A 31 -4.20 19.10 -31.40
CA ILE A 31 -3.41 20.23 -30.89
C ILE A 31 -1.95 19.79 -30.71
N LEU A 32 -1.74 18.52 -30.39
CA LEU A 32 -0.45 17.85 -30.40
C LEU A 32 -0.50 16.61 -31.30
N PRO A 33 0.65 16.12 -31.80
CA PRO A 33 0.69 14.84 -32.50
C PRO A 33 0.08 13.74 -31.64
N GLU A 34 -0.86 12.98 -32.21
CA GLU A 34 -1.64 11.96 -31.49
C GLU A 34 -0.74 10.97 -30.75
N ASN A 35 0.31 10.48 -31.42
CA ASN A 35 1.30 9.58 -30.84
C ASN A 35 1.99 10.19 -29.60
N LEU A 36 2.27 11.50 -29.62
CA LEU A 36 2.92 12.18 -28.52
C LEU A 36 1.93 12.42 -27.36
N GLY A 37 0.70 12.83 -27.67
CA GLY A 37 -0.36 12.99 -26.67
C GLY A 37 -0.69 11.67 -25.97
N ALA A 38 -0.82 10.58 -26.74
CA ALA A 38 -1.04 9.24 -26.22
C ALA A 38 0.13 8.74 -25.37
N ALA A 39 1.38 8.93 -25.82
CA ALA A 39 2.56 8.54 -25.06
C ALA A 39 2.66 9.29 -23.72
N LEU A 40 2.44 10.61 -23.74
CA LEU A 40 2.43 11.42 -22.52
C LEU A 40 1.31 11.02 -21.56
N ALA A 41 0.11 10.71 -22.08
CA ALA A 41 -1.00 10.23 -21.27
C ALA A 41 -0.67 8.90 -20.56
N ILE A 42 -0.13 7.93 -21.30
CA ILE A 42 0.27 6.63 -20.75
C ILE A 42 1.34 6.81 -19.67
N LEU A 43 2.37 7.62 -19.93
CA LEU A 43 3.42 7.91 -18.94
C LEU A 43 2.88 8.58 -17.68
N ALA A 44 1.97 9.55 -17.83
CA ALA A 44 1.37 10.24 -16.71
C ALA A 44 0.51 9.32 -15.83
N TRP A 45 -0.32 8.48 -16.46
CA TRP A 45 -1.16 7.51 -15.74
C TRP A 45 -0.35 6.42 -15.06
N THR A 46 0.63 5.83 -15.75
CA THR A 46 1.51 4.80 -15.17
C THR A 46 2.31 5.35 -13.99
N THR A 47 2.86 6.56 -14.11
CA THR A 47 3.56 7.23 -13.01
C THR A 47 2.61 7.49 -11.84
N SER A 48 1.40 7.98 -12.10
CA SER A 48 0.37 8.20 -11.06
C SER A 48 0.05 6.91 -10.30
N VAL A 49 -0.21 5.81 -11.00
CA VAL A 49 -0.49 4.51 -10.35
C VAL A 49 0.69 4.04 -9.51
N THR A 50 1.91 4.20 -10.04
CA THR A 50 3.14 3.81 -9.33
C THR A 50 3.31 4.58 -8.03
N LEU A 51 3.07 5.89 -8.05
CA LEU A 51 3.12 6.73 -6.85
C LEU A 51 2.07 6.33 -5.81
N ILE A 52 0.86 5.96 -6.24
CA ILE A 52 -0.20 5.46 -5.34
C ILE A 52 0.22 4.13 -4.71
N LEU A 53 0.80 3.22 -5.49
CA LEU A 53 1.29 1.93 -4.98
C LEU A 53 2.42 2.11 -3.97
N LEU A 54 3.40 2.97 -4.27
CA LEU A 54 4.50 3.27 -3.35
C LEU A 54 3.98 3.89 -2.05
N ASP A 55 3.01 4.80 -2.12
CA ASP A 55 2.37 5.38 -0.94
C ASP A 55 1.66 4.31 -0.08
N ARG A 56 0.93 3.38 -0.73
CA ARG A 56 0.30 2.26 -0.02
C ARG A 56 1.32 1.33 0.62
N ILE A 57 2.42 1.02 -0.07
CA ILE A 57 3.50 0.18 0.47
C ILE A 57 4.17 0.89 1.66
N ALA A 58 4.41 2.21 1.56
CA ALA A 58 4.99 2.99 2.65
C ALA A 58 4.07 3.01 3.88
N LYS A 59 2.75 3.20 3.67
CA LYS A 59 1.74 3.12 4.74
C LYS A 59 1.70 1.73 5.37
N TYR A 60 1.65 0.68 4.55
CA TYR A 60 1.65 -0.70 5.01
C TYR A 60 2.92 -1.03 5.82
N ARG A 61 4.09 -0.61 5.33
CA ARG A 61 5.36 -0.77 6.06
C ARG A 61 5.34 -0.03 7.40
N ALA A 62 4.81 1.19 7.45
CA ALA A 62 4.71 1.95 8.69
C ALA A 62 3.72 1.33 9.68
N GLU A 63 2.66 0.68 9.19
CA GLU A 63 1.65 0.00 10.02
C GLU A 63 2.11 -1.37 10.51
N VAL A 64 2.93 -2.08 9.73
CA VAL A 64 3.44 -3.43 10.07
C VAL A 64 4.77 -3.39 10.82
N SER A 65 5.63 -2.38 10.62
CA SER A 65 6.88 -2.21 11.39
C SER A 65 6.69 -2.28 12.91
N PRO A 66 5.68 -1.64 13.55
CA PRO A 66 5.49 -1.77 14.98
C PRO A 66 4.99 -3.16 15.40
N LEU A 67 4.30 -3.91 14.53
CA LEU A 67 3.87 -5.28 14.82
C LEU A 67 5.04 -6.27 14.75
N GLN A 68 6.03 -6.01 13.88
CA GLN A 68 7.27 -6.79 13.84
C GLN A 68 8.21 -6.48 15.02
N ASP A 69 8.31 -5.22 15.47
CA ASP A 69 9.07 -4.86 16.68
C ASP A 69 8.46 -5.52 17.93
N VAL A 70 7.13 -5.51 18.08
CA VAL A 70 6.46 -6.19 19.20
C VAL A 70 6.70 -7.70 19.20
N TRP A 71 6.88 -8.31 18.03
CA TRP A 71 7.20 -9.74 17.94
C TRP A 71 8.71 -10.02 18.11
N SER A 72 9.57 -9.07 17.73
CA SER A 72 11.02 -9.15 17.93
C SER A 72 11.45 -8.89 19.37
N ASP A 73 10.69 -8.11 20.14
CA ASP A 73 10.90 -7.88 21.57
C ASP A 73 10.24 -8.96 22.45
N GLY A 74 9.52 -9.91 21.84
CA GLY A 74 8.87 -11.04 22.53
C GLY A 74 9.78 -12.25 22.76
N GLU A 75 11.01 -12.25 22.25
CA GLU A 75 12.00 -13.32 22.47
C GLU A 75 13.08 -12.94 23.50
N THR A 76 12.70 -12.25 24.57
CA THR A 76 13.55 -12.17 25.77
C THR A 76 12.81 -12.69 27.00
N GLU A 77 13.26 -13.87 27.43
CA GLU A 77 13.22 -14.38 28.80
C GLU A 77 11.82 -14.61 29.43
N ASP A 78 11.23 -15.77 29.15
CA ASP A 78 10.59 -16.58 30.20
C ASP A 78 10.36 -18.03 29.70
N GLU A 79 11.37 -18.89 29.90
CA GLU A 79 11.23 -20.36 29.73
C GLU A 79 10.36 -21.00 30.83
N ASP A 80 9.70 -20.23 31.70
CA ASP A 80 8.88 -20.76 32.80
C ASP A 80 7.46 -20.14 32.89
N ALA A 81 6.93 -19.61 31.78
CA ALA A 81 5.51 -19.32 31.73
C ALA A 81 4.74 -20.66 31.76
N MET A 82 4.12 -20.97 32.90
CA MET A 82 3.17 -22.07 33.07
C MET A 82 2.13 -22.05 31.94
N VAL A 83 2.41 -22.76 30.85
CA VAL A 83 1.50 -22.89 29.72
C VAL A 83 0.37 -23.78 30.20
N LYS A 84 -0.74 -23.17 30.63
CA LYS A 84 -2.00 -23.91 30.70
C LYS A 84 -2.22 -24.50 29.31
N PRO A 85 -2.32 -25.83 29.16
CA PRO A 85 -2.56 -26.42 27.86
C PRO A 85 -3.85 -25.80 27.30
N LEU A 86 -3.78 -25.33 26.05
CA LEU A 86 -4.95 -24.84 25.32
C LEU A 86 -6.05 -25.90 25.43
N ALA A 87 -7.28 -25.43 25.71
CA ALA A 87 -8.42 -26.32 25.91
C ALA A 87 -8.54 -27.28 24.71
N ASN A 88 -8.84 -28.54 25.00
CA ASN A 88 -8.90 -29.60 23.99
C ASN A 88 -9.84 -29.17 22.86
N PRO A 89 -9.38 -29.12 21.59
CA PRO A 89 -10.18 -28.61 20.47
C PRO A 89 -11.49 -29.40 20.25
N ARG A 90 -11.57 -30.63 20.76
CA ARG A 90 -12.82 -31.42 20.79
C ARG A 90 -13.91 -30.84 21.69
N GLU A 91 -13.55 -30.07 22.72
CA GLU A 91 -14.52 -29.39 23.60
C GLU A 91 -15.00 -28.05 23.01
N LEU A 92 -14.27 -27.49 22.05
CA LEU A 92 -14.58 -26.24 21.34
C LEU A 92 -15.40 -26.45 20.06
N GLY A 93 -15.79 -27.69 19.74
CA GLY A 93 -16.61 -28.00 18.57
C GLY A 93 -15.94 -27.70 17.22
N LEU A 94 -14.63 -27.45 17.21
CA LEU A 94 -13.88 -27.29 15.97
C LEU A 94 -13.55 -28.67 15.41
N ASP A 95 -14.44 -29.18 14.58
CA ASP A 95 -14.23 -30.39 13.79
C ASP A 95 -13.25 -30.04 12.65
N VAL A 96 -11.95 -30.06 12.95
CA VAL A 96 -10.89 -29.88 11.94
C VAL A 96 -10.53 -31.26 11.41
N PRO A 97 -10.89 -31.59 10.15
CA PRO A 97 -10.46 -32.86 9.56
C PRO A 97 -8.94 -32.86 9.34
N LEU A 98 -8.31 -33.96 9.73
CA LEU A 98 -6.89 -34.28 9.51
C LEU A 98 -6.52 -34.31 8.03
#